data_AF-A0A840GW53-F1
#
_entry.id   AF-A0A840GW53-F1
#
_cell.length_a   1.000
_cell.length_b   1.000
_cell.length_c   1.000
_cell.angle_alpha   90.00
_cell.angle_beta   90.00
_cell.angle_gamma   90.00
#
_symmetry.space_group_name_H-M   'P 1'
#
loop_
_entity.id
_entity.type
_entity.pdbx_description
1 polymer ?
#
loop_
_entity_poly.entity_id
_entity_poly.type
_entity_poly.pdbx_seq_one_letter_code
_entity_poly.pdbx_strand_id
1 'polypeptide(L)'
;MRQPILVQALLLLAVASLEAGGVAARAAERDRSEWPNETNTGVRPDAKLTPSGDVVADQAGATFSGLDIAGRVYIKAPNVTLTDSRVTSASFYIVRIEPGVTGTVIRNCEINGVGSGNDGSYGIVGQGTFVGNNIYNVENGIGVSGSDTLIQDNYIHDLLASGSPHYDGISIDGGNSNVVIRHNTVINAHTQTSAVMIDNYFGPISNIEVDGNLLIGGGYTVYSSAQFNGGAVDGVSFTNNRMGRGKWGYSSIVKNVPVWRENVDDATGRRAGPR
;
A
#
# COMPACT_ATOMS: atom_id res chain seq x y z
N MET A 1 -5.81 83.71 25.22
CA MET A 1 -4.72 83.13 26.03
C MET A 1 -5.04 81.66 26.28
N ARG A 2 -4.16 80.74 25.85
CA ARG A 2 -3.88 79.35 26.30
C ARG A 2 -4.82 78.77 27.39
N GLN A 3 -5.41 77.55 27.36
CA GLN A 3 -4.99 76.20 26.96
C GLN A 3 -6.23 75.24 26.81
N PRO A 4 -6.08 73.99 26.29
CA PRO A 4 -7.18 73.16 25.77
C PRO A 4 -7.61 72.02 26.73
N ILE A 5 -8.82 71.47 26.52
CA ILE A 5 -9.26 70.17 27.07
C ILE A 5 -9.96 69.35 25.98
N LEU A 6 -9.56 68.09 25.91
CA LEU A 6 -9.81 67.06 24.90
C LEU A 6 -10.71 65.98 25.52
N VAL A 7 -11.84 65.59 24.92
CA VAL A 7 -12.48 64.29 25.22
C VAL A 7 -13.19 63.67 23.99
N GLN A 8 -12.52 62.63 23.48
CA GLN A 8 -12.97 61.33 22.94
C GLN A 8 -13.96 61.22 21.77
N ALA A 9 -13.39 60.86 20.60
CA ALA A 9 -14.06 60.03 19.59
C ALA A 9 -13.68 58.56 19.80
N LEU A 10 -14.69 57.69 19.84
CA LEU A 10 -14.57 56.23 19.95
C LEU A 10 -14.13 55.67 18.58
N LEU A 11 -12.89 55.18 18.48
CA LEU A 11 -12.41 54.47 17.29
C LEU A 11 -12.56 52.96 17.52
N LEU A 12 -13.49 52.34 16.78
CA LEU A 12 -13.63 50.88 16.73
C LEU A 12 -12.47 50.31 15.90
N LEU A 13 -11.46 49.72 16.55
CA LEU A 13 -10.53 48.82 15.85
C LEU A 13 -11.22 47.46 15.69
N ALA A 14 -11.68 47.16 14.48
CA ALA A 14 -11.88 45.78 14.07
C ALA A 14 -10.49 45.15 13.91
N VAL A 15 -10.01 44.47 14.95
CA VAL A 15 -8.91 43.51 14.79
C VAL A 15 -9.49 42.35 13.98
N ALA A 16 -9.16 42.27 12.70
CA ALA A 16 -9.39 41.07 11.92
C ALA A 16 -8.56 39.95 12.57
N SER A 17 -9.24 39.09 13.33
CA SER A 17 -8.68 37.81 13.76
C SER A 17 -8.43 36.98 12.51
N LEU A 18 -7.18 36.94 12.08
CA LEU A 18 -6.70 36.02 11.07
C LEU A 18 -6.37 34.70 11.78
N GLU A 19 -7.38 34.00 12.32
CA GLU A 19 -7.15 32.79 13.11
C GLU A 19 -7.60 31.51 12.41
N ALA A 20 -6.62 30.61 12.32
CA ALA A 20 -6.70 29.15 12.40
C ALA A 20 -7.35 28.37 11.25
N GLY A 21 -8.27 28.94 10.46
CA GLY A 21 -8.99 28.18 9.42
C GLY A 21 -8.15 27.74 8.22
N GLY A 22 -7.19 28.57 7.78
CA GLY A 22 -6.41 28.30 6.56
C GLY A 22 -5.17 27.43 6.76
N VAL A 23 -4.63 27.34 7.98
CA VAL A 23 -3.40 26.58 8.26
C VAL A 23 -3.71 25.10 8.50
N ALA A 24 -4.87 24.79 9.08
CA ALA A 24 -5.34 23.41 9.24
C ALA A 24 -5.77 22.80 7.89
N ALA A 25 -6.42 23.58 7.02
CA ALA A 25 -6.75 23.13 5.66
C ALA A 25 -5.48 22.86 4.81
N ARG A 26 -4.45 23.71 4.93
CA ARG A 26 -3.16 23.53 4.23
C ARG A 26 -2.28 22.39 4.77
N ALA A 27 -2.52 21.90 5.99
CA ALA A 27 -1.80 20.77 6.56
C ALA A 27 -2.45 19.43 6.21
N ALA A 28 -3.78 19.39 6.05
CA ALA A 28 -4.54 18.24 5.54
C ALA A 28 -4.49 18.13 4.00
N GLU A 29 -4.15 19.23 3.33
CA GLU A 29 -3.77 19.32 1.93
C GLU A 29 -2.23 19.31 1.79
N ARG A 30 -1.52 18.59 2.68
CA ARG A 30 -0.17 18.13 2.33
C ARG A 30 -0.34 17.26 1.09
N ASP A 31 0.35 17.69 0.05
CA ASP A 31 0.05 17.38 -1.33
C ASP A 31 -0.18 15.88 -1.53
N ARG A 32 -1.44 15.48 -1.82
CA ARG A 32 -1.74 14.10 -2.21
C ARG A 32 -0.89 13.68 -3.40
N SER A 33 -0.31 14.62 -4.17
CA SER A 33 0.63 14.35 -5.25
C SER A 33 1.97 13.74 -4.80
N GLU A 34 2.39 13.89 -3.54
CA GLU A 34 3.63 13.31 -3.02
C GLU A 34 3.56 11.79 -2.87
N TRP A 35 2.35 11.26 -2.63
CA TRP A 35 2.12 9.84 -2.38
C TRP A 35 1.56 9.12 -3.61
N PRO A 36 1.81 7.81 -3.79
CA PRO A 36 1.09 7.00 -4.77
C PRO A 36 -0.44 7.14 -4.61
N ASN A 37 -1.11 7.44 -5.71
CA ASN A 37 -2.56 7.61 -5.82
C ASN A 37 -3.01 7.30 -7.26
N GLU A 38 -4.31 7.44 -7.54
CA GLU A 38 -4.90 7.12 -8.84
C GLU A 38 -4.39 7.97 -10.02
N THR A 39 -3.76 9.11 -9.76
CA THR A 39 -3.25 10.03 -10.79
C THR A 39 -1.77 9.80 -11.16
N ASN A 40 -1.01 9.11 -10.31
CA ASN A 40 0.43 8.87 -10.51
C ASN A 40 0.83 7.38 -10.46
N THR A 41 -0.15 6.48 -10.33
CA THR A 41 0.04 5.02 -10.41
C THR A 41 -0.87 4.40 -11.48
N GLY A 42 -0.64 3.12 -11.77
CA GLY A 42 -1.40 2.38 -12.76
C GLY A 42 -0.93 2.68 -14.18
N VAL A 43 -1.84 2.47 -15.13
CA VAL A 43 -1.56 2.66 -16.56
C VAL A 43 -1.25 4.14 -16.82
N ARG A 44 -0.11 4.42 -17.46
CA ARG A 44 0.26 5.79 -17.82
C ARG A 44 -0.79 6.42 -18.75
N PRO A 45 -1.13 7.72 -18.61
CA PRO A 45 -2.23 8.35 -19.35
C PRO A 45 -2.16 8.27 -20.88
N ASP A 46 -0.97 8.13 -21.45
CA ASP A 46 -0.72 8.05 -22.89
C ASP A 46 -0.62 6.61 -23.42
N ALA A 47 -0.75 5.60 -22.56
CA ALA A 47 -0.70 4.21 -22.96
C ALA A 47 -1.91 3.85 -23.83
N LYS A 48 -1.62 3.28 -25.00
CA LYS A 48 -2.65 2.70 -25.87
C LYS A 48 -2.81 1.23 -25.52
N LEU A 49 -3.98 0.87 -24.99
CA LEU A 49 -4.26 -0.50 -24.60
C LEU A 49 -4.88 -1.31 -25.74
N THR A 50 -4.39 -2.52 -25.93
CA THR A 50 -4.91 -3.51 -26.89
C THR A 50 -5.68 -4.58 -26.12
N PRO A 51 -6.95 -4.88 -26.45
CA PRO A 51 -7.70 -5.93 -25.80
C PRO A 51 -7.02 -7.30 -25.86
N SER A 52 -7.06 -8.04 -24.76
CA SER A 52 -6.57 -9.42 -24.64
C SER A 52 -7.45 -10.22 -23.68
N GLY A 53 -7.42 -11.56 -23.81
CA GLY A 53 -7.86 -12.48 -22.76
C GLY A 53 -6.72 -12.83 -21.81
N ASP A 54 -6.83 -13.99 -21.15
CA ASP A 54 -5.77 -14.55 -20.28
C ASP A 54 -4.38 -14.44 -20.94
N VAL A 55 -3.39 -14.04 -20.14
CA VAL A 55 -1.97 -14.04 -20.53
C VAL A 55 -1.26 -15.15 -19.78
N VAL A 56 -0.64 -16.06 -20.53
CA VAL A 56 0.28 -17.07 -19.98
C VAL A 56 1.68 -16.74 -20.45
N ALA A 57 2.55 -16.33 -19.52
CA ALA A 57 3.93 -15.97 -19.80
C ALA A 57 4.86 -17.15 -19.45
N ASP A 58 5.06 -18.03 -20.42
CA ASP A 58 5.89 -19.25 -20.32
C ASP A 58 7.23 -19.14 -21.05
N GLN A 59 7.53 -17.98 -21.63
CA GLN A 59 8.81 -17.67 -22.26
C GLN A 59 9.64 -16.72 -21.38
N ALA A 60 10.88 -17.12 -21.08
CA ALA A 60 11.79 -16.30 -20.30
C ALA A 60 12.12 -14.97 -21.01
N GLY A 61 12.16 -13.88 -20.26
CA GLY A 61 12.44 -12.55 -20.82
C GLY A 61 11.28 -11.92 -21.59
N ALA A 62 10.10 -12.56 -21.65
CA ALA A 62 8.95 -12.01 -22.36
C ALA A 62 8.50 -10.68 -21.73
N THR A 63 8.11 -9.73 -22.59
CA THR A 63 7.54 -8.45 -22.18
C THR A 63 6.13 -8.31 -22.73
N PHE A 64 5.18 -8.05 -21.83
CA PHE A 64 3.79 -7.75 -22.13
C PHE A 64 3.53 -6.29 -21.77
N SER A 65 3.11 -5.50 -22.76
CA SER A 65 2.97 -4.05 -22.60
C SER A 65 1.73 -3.54 -23.31
N GLY A 66 1.03 -2.57 -22.72
CA GLY A 66 -0.09 -1.90 -23.37
C GLY A 66 -1.27 -2.83 -23.62
N LEU A 67 -1.59 -3.72 -22.69
CA LEU A 67 -2.71 -4.66 -22.82
C LEU A 67 -3.90 -4.23 -21.95
N ASP A 68 -5.11 -4.44 -22.46
CA ASP A 68 -6.35 -4.43 -21.68
C ASP A 68 -6.81 -5.88 -21.53
N ILE A 69 -6.39 -6.51 -20.43
CA ILE A 69 -6.53 -7.93 -20.17
C ILE A 69 -7.84 -8.17 -19.43
N ALA A 70 -8.80 -8.76 -20.13
CA ALA A 70 -10.03 -9.30 -19.54
C ALA A 70 -9.81 -10.77 -19.20
N GLY A 71 -9.12 -11.02 -18.09
CA GLY A 71 -8.63 -12.34 -17.72
C GLY A 71 -7.49 -12.29 -16.72
N ARG A 72 -6.85 -13.44 -16.48
CA ARG A 72 -5.73 -13.59 -15.56
C ARG A 72 -4.40 -13.41 -16.26
N VAL A 73 -3.38 -13.05 -15.49
CA VAL A 73 -1.98 -13.13 -15.91
C VAL A 73 -1.29 -14.22 -15.09
N TYR A 74 -0.70 -15.19 -15.78
CA TYR A 74 0.00 -16.31 -15.16
C TYR A 74 1.44 -16.39 -15.67
N ILE A 75 2.39 -16.05 -14.81
CA ILE A 75 3.81 -15.94 -15.12
C ILE A 75 4.52 -17.21 -14.65
N LYS A 76 5.00 -18.00 -15.62
CA LYS A 76 5.66 -19.30 -15.42
C LYS A 76 7.16 -19.27 -15.70
N ALA A 77 7.63 -18.24 -16.39
CA ALA A 77 9.01 -18.12 -16.81
C ALA A 77 9.72 -16.93 -16.15
N PRO A 78 11.05 -17.01 -15.95
CA PRO A 78 11.82 -15.96 -15.31
C PRO A 78 11.98 -14.72 -16.20
N ASN A 79 12.31 -13.60 -15.56
CA ASN A 79 12.61 -12.32 -16.24
C ASN A 79 11.46 -11.76 -17.09
N VAL A 80 10.21 -12.12 -16.77
CA VAL A 80 9.03 -11.60 -17.47
C VAL A 80 8.71 -10.19 -16.99
N THR A 81 8.39 -9.30 -17.91
CA THR A 81 7.88 -7.95 -17.59
C THR A 81 6.43 -7.81 -18.02
N LEU A 82 5.56 -7.39 -17.11
CA LEU A 82 4.23 -6.84 -17.41
C LEU A 82 4.28 -5.35 -17.11
N THR A 83 4.04 -4.51 -18.11
CA THR A 83 4.10 -3.05 -17.95
C THR A 83 2.91 -2.36 -18.62
N ASP A 84 2.49 -1.22 -18.07
CA ASP A 84 1.51 -0.32 -18.71
C ASP A 84 0.27 -1.03 -19.23
N SER A 85 -0.25 -1.95 -18.42
CA SER A 85 -1.36 -2.82 -18.79
C SER A 85 -2.46 -2.75 -17.73
N ARG A 86 -3.70 -2.92 -18.16
CA ARG A 86 -4.86 -3.08 -17.29
C ARG A 86 -5.22 -4.55 -17.22
N VAL A 87 -5.47 -5.07 -16.02
CA VAL A 87 -5.89 -6.44 -15.76
C VAL A 87 -7.17 -6.41 -14.96
N THR A 88 -8.26 -6.93 -15.54
CA THR A 88 -9.55 -7.07 -14.86
C THR A 88 -9.94 -8.54 -14.80
N SER A 89 -10.12 -9.06 -13.58
CA SER A 89 -10.49 -10.47 -13.37
C SER A 89 -11.24 -10.68 -12.06
N ALA A 90 -12.19 -11.63 -12.06
CA ALA A 90 -12.89 -12.08 -10.86
C ALA A 90 -12.24 -13.31 -10.20
N SER A 91 -11.16 -13.83 -10.79
CA SER A 91 -10.48 -15.03 -10.31
C SER A 91 -9.77 -14.81 -8.97
N PHE A 92 -9.54 -15.90 -8.24
CA PHE A 92 -8.78 -15.86 -6.98
C PHE A 92 -7.37 -15.26 -7.11
N TYR A 93 -6.65 -15.55 -8.19
CA TYR A 93 -5.38 -14.88 -8.50
C TYR A 93 -5.53 -14.09 -9.80
N ILE A 94 -5.37 -12.77 -9.74
CA ILE A 94 -5.45 -11.89 -10.91
C ILE A 94 -4.11 -11.90 -11.66
N VAL A 95 -3.02 -11.61 -10.95
CA VAL A 95 -1.65 -11.80 -11.44
C VAL A 95 -0.92 -12.79 -10.54
N ARG A 96 -0.57 -13.96 -11.08
CA ARG A 96 0.15 -15.02 -10.37
C ARG A 96 1.52 -15.25 -10.99
N ILE A 97 2.56 -15.19 -10.18
CA ILE A 97 3.93 -15.56 -10.54
C ILE A 97 4.23 -16.89 -9.87
N GLU A 98 4.52 -17.94 -10.63
CA GLU A 98 4.69 -19.28 -10.06
C GLU A 98 5.81 -19.37 -9.01
N PRO A 99 5.70 -20.27 -8.01
CA PRO A 99 6.76 -20.49 -7.03
C PRO A 99 8.09 -20.79 -7.73
N GLY A 100 9.16 -20.12 -7.30
CA GLY A 100 10.50 -20.29 -7.86
C GLY A 100 10.80 -19.45 -9.11
N VAL A 101 9.81 -18.79 -9.72
CA VAL A 101 10.03 -17.84 -10.82
C VAL A 101 10.66 -16.56 -10.27
N THR A 102 11.79 -16.12 -10.85
CA THR A 102 12.56 -14.95 -10.43
C THR A 102 12.64 -13.90 -11.53
N GLY A 103 12.99 -12.66 -11.15
CA GLY A 103 13.24 -11.56 -12.10
C GLY A 103 11.98 -10.96 -12.72
N THR A 104 10.79 -11.32 -12.24
CA THR A 104 9.54 -10.72 -12.72
C THR A 104 9.48 -9.25 -12.37
N VAL A 105 9.04 -8.42 -13.33
CA VAL A 105 8.73 -7.01 -13.14
C VAL A 105 7.26 -6.77 -13.48
N ILE A 106 6.50 -6.19 -12.55
CA ILE A 106 5.14 -5.69 -12.79
C ILE A 106 5.13 -4.20 -12.52
N ARG A 107 4.94 -3.40 -13.56
CA ARG A 107 5.14 -1.95 -13.48
C ARG A 107 4.01 -1.16 -14.10
N ASN A 108 3.59 -0.08 -13.44
CA ASN A 108 2.58 0.85 -13.99
C ASN A 108 1.33 0.11 -14.51
N CYS A 109 0.87 -0.89 -13.77
CA CYS A 109 -0.31 -1.67 -14.15
C CYS A 109 -1.52 -1.30 -13.29
N GLU A 110 -2.69 -1.29 -13.92
CA GLU A 110 -3.98 -1.20 -13.23
C GLU A 110 -4.51 -2.62 -13.00
N ILE A 111 -4.79 -3.00 -11.76
CA ILE A 111 -5.23 -4.35 -11.37
C ILE A 111 -6.55 -4.24 -10.61
N ASN A 112 -7.61 -4.75 -11.23
CA ASN A 112 -8.98 -4.63 -10.75
C ASN A 112 -9.61 -6.01 -10.52
N GLY A 113 -9.93 -6.31 -9.26
CA GLY A 113 -10.56 -7.58 -8.87
C GLY A 113 -12.09 -7.63 -8.96
N VAL A 114 -12.71 -6.65 -9.63
CA VAL A 114 -14.16 -6.46 -9.84
C VAL A 114 -15.02 -6.26 -8.58
N GLY A 115 -14.48 -6.51 -7.38
CA GLY A 115 -15.05 -6.15 -6.08
C GLY A 115 -16.17 -7.07 -5.60
N SER A 116 -17.00 -7.58 -6.51
CA SER A 116 -18.12 -8.48 -6.20
C SER A 116 -18.28 -9.57 -7.26
N GLY A 117 -18.84 -10.71 -6.87
CA GLY A 117 -18.90 -11.90 -7.73
C GLY A 117 -17.51 -12.50 -8.03
N ASN A 118 -16.51 -12.18 -7.20
CA ASN A 118 -15.15 -12.69 -7.28
C ASN A 118 -14.90 -13.79 -6.25
N ASP A 119 -13.78 -14.50 -6.40
CA ASP A 119 -13.44 -15.66 -5.56
C ASP A 119 -12.74 -15.31 -4.23
N GLY A 120 -12.65 -14.04 -3.84
CA GLY A 120 -11.78 -13.59 -2.73
C GLY A 120 -10.35 -13.25 -3.20
N SER A 121 -10.25 -12.39 -4.21
CA SER A 121 -9.08 -12.25 -5.08
C SER A 121 -7.83 -11.65 -4.42
N TYR A 122 -6.66 -12.10 -4.86
CA TYR A 122 -5.37 -11.40 -4.75
C TYR A 122 -5.05 -10.63 -6.04
N GLY A 123 -4.59 -9.39 -5.91
CA GLY A 123 -4.09 -8.56 -7.01
C GLY A 123 -2.83 -9.16 -7.64
N ILE A 124 -1.74 -9.23 -6.87
CA ILE A 124 -0.47 -9.85 -7.27
C ILE A 124 -0.07 -10.92 -6.24
N VAL A 125 0.34 -12.11 -6.69
CA VAL A 125 0.92 -13.14 -5.81
C VAL A 125 2.22 -13.69 -6.37
N GLY A 126 3.30 -13.63 -5.58
CA GLY A 126 4.61 -14.18 -5.92
C GLY A 126 5.78 -13.33 -5.44
N GLN A 127 6.92 -13.46 -6.12
CA GLN A 127 8.13 -12.65 -5.89
C GLN A 127 8.52 -11.86 -7.13
N GLY A 128 9.14 -10.69 -6.96
CA GLY A 128 9.56 -9.84 -8.06
C GLY A 128 9.72 -8.38 -7.70
N THR A 129 9.70 -7.52 -8.72
CA THR A 129 9.71 -6.06 -8.58
C THR A 129 8.37 -5.49 -9.02
N PHE A 130 7.59 -4.96 -8.07
CA PHE A 130 6.26 -4.42 -8.27
C PHE A 130 6.29 -2.91 -8.04
N VAL A 131 6.19 -2.12 -9.12
CA VAL A 131 6.43 -0.67 -9.06
C VAL A 131 5.32 0.15 -9.71
N GLY A 132 4.77 1.13 -9.01
CA GLY A 132 3.85 2.09 -9.62
C GLY A 132 2.48 1.51 -9.99
N ASN A 133 2.08 0.37 -9.42
CA ASN A 133 0.81 -0.28 -9.76
C ASN A 133 -0.35 0.34 -8.99
N ASN A 134 -1.52 0.38 -9.61
CA ASN A 134 -2.79 0.75 -8.98
C ASN A 134 -3.64 -0.53 -8.81
N ILE A 135 -3.91 -0.92 -7.56
CA ILE A 135 -4.54 -2.21 -7.21
C ILE A 135 -5.76 -1.95 -6.34
N TYR A 136 -6.93 -2.40 -6.80
CA TYR A 136 -8.19 -2.14 -6.11
C TYR A 136 -9.24 -3.22 -6.41
N ASN A 137 -10.36 -3.18 -5.66
CA ASN A 137 -11.45 -4.14 -5.78
C ASN A 137 -11.00 -5.61 -5.60
N VAL A 138 -9.98 -5.82 -4.77
CA VAL A 138 -9.42 -7.12 -4.41
C VAL A 138 -9.63 -7.40 -2.92
N GLU A 139 -9.58 -8.67 -2.53
CA GLU A 139 -9.47 -9.03 -1.11
C GLU A 139 -8.09 -8.68 -0.58
N ASN A 140 -7.06 -9.10 -1.30
CA ASN A 140 -5.67 -8.88 -0.93
C ASN A 140 -4.91 -8.15 -2.03
N GLY A 141 -4.16 -7.11 -1.70
CA GLY A 141 -3.41 -6.33 -2.69
C GLY A 141 -2.25 -7.13 -3.28
N ILE A 142 -1.22 -7.38 -2.46
CA ILE A 142 -0.02 -8.13 -2.85
C ILE A 142 0.29 -9.20 -1.80
N GLY A 143 0.29 -10.47 -2.22
CA GLY A 143 0.75 -11.60 -1.40
C GLY A 143 2.15 -12.03 -1.80
N VAL A 144 3.13 -11.90 -0.90
CA VAL A 144 4.52 -12.27 -1.19
C VAL A 144 4.71 -13.78 -1.06
N SER A 145 5.17 -14.40 -2.15
CA SER A 145 5.49 -15.84 -2.19
C SER A 145 6.84 -16.05 -2.85
N GLY A 146 7.88 -15.83 -2.05
CA GLY A 146 9.29 -15.92 -2.42
C GLY A 146 10.15 -14.86 -1.69
N SER A 147 11.40 -14.69 -2.10
CA SER A 147 12.35 -13.74 -1.49
C SER A 147 12.79 -12.66 -2.48
N ASP A 148 13.65 -11.74 -2.06
CA ASP A 148 14.27 -10.72 -2.92
C ASP A 148 13.22 -9.90 -3.70
N THR A 149 12.22 -9.41 -2.97
CA THR A 149 11.04 -8.75 -3.53
C THR A 149 11.04 -7.25 -3.22
N LEU A 150 10.77 -6.44 -4.24
CA LEU A 150 10.62 -4.99 -4.12
C LEU A 150 9.17 -4.61 -4.42
N ILE A 151 8.53 -3.92 -3.47
CA ILE A 151 7.18 -3.36 -3.59
C ILE A 151 7.34 -1.85 -3.39
N GLN A 152 7.28 -1.08 -4.47
CA GLN A 152 7.56 0.36 -4.43
C GLN A 152 6.54 1.21 -5.18
N ASP A 153 6.22 2.40 -4.66
CA ASP A 153 5.39 3.38 -5.37
C ASP A 153 3.99 2.86 -5.78
N ASN A 154 3.49 1.78 -5.16
CA ASN A 154 2.18 1.23 -5.50
C ASN A 154 1.07 1.92 -4.71
N TYR A 155 -0.12 1.96 -5.30
CA TYR A 155 -1.35 2.38 -4.65
C TYR A 155 -2.29 1.19 -4.50
N ILE A 156 -2.58 0.80 -3.27
CA ILE A 156 -3.48 -0.31 -2.92
C ILE A 156 -4.64 0.27 -2.13
N HIS A 157 -5.85 0.22 -2.68
CA HIS A 157 -7.01 0.90 -2.11
C HIS A 157 -8.32 0.19 -2.46
N ASP A 158 -9.43 0.65 -1.87
CA ASP A 158 -10.79 0.14 -2.14
C ASP A 158 -10.85 -1.39 -2.15
N LEU A 159 -10.25 -2.01 -1.13
CA LEU A 159 -10.28 -3.46 -0.95
C LEU A 159 -11.73 -3.92 -0.81
N LEU A 160 -12.16 -4.82 -1.69
CA LEU A 160 -13.54 -5.28 -1.79
C LEU A 160 -13.57 -6.65 -2.46
N ALA A 161 -14.32 -7.59 -1.87
CA ALA A 161 -14.42 -8.96 -2.34
C ALA A 161 -15.67 -9.64 -1.81
N SER A 162 -16.04 -10.76 -2.42
CA SER A 162 -17.19 -11.57 -2.01
C SER A 162 -16.83 -12.50 -0.85
N GLY A 163 -17.84 -13.04 -0.17
CA GLY A 163 -17.65 -14.03 0.90
C GLY A 163 -17.39 -13.42 2.27
N SER A 164 -16.46 -14.02 3.02
CA SER A 164 -16.00 -13.54 4.33
C SER A 164 -14.52 -13.16 4.25
N PRO A 165 -14.19 -12.09 3.51
CA PRO A 165 -12.82 -11.75 3.17
C PRO A 165 -11.98 -11.39 4.40
N HIS A 166 -10.69 -11.67 4.30
CA HIS A 166 -9.66 -11.12 5.17
C HIS A 166 -8.85 -10.09 4.37
N TYR A 167 -9.12 -8.81 4.59
CA TYR A 167 -8.52 -7.76 3.77
C TYR A 167 -7.10 -7.44 4.25
N ASP A 168 -6.10 -7.73 3.43
CA ASP A 168 -4.72 -7.30 3.64
C ASP A 168 -4.21 -6.53 2.42
N GLY A 169 -3.61 -5.37 2.67
CA GLY A 169 -2.98 -4.59 1.61
C GLY A 169 -1.77 -5.33 1.03
N ILE A 170 -0.81 -5.66 1.89
CA ILE A 170 0.37 -6.48 1.57
C ILE A 170 0.51 -7.58 2.63
N SER A 171 0.62 -8.84 2.23
CA SER A 171 0.84 -9.97 3.14
C SER A 171 2.16 -10.70 2.89
N ILE A 172 2.82 -11.07 3.99
CA ILE A 172 4.05 -11.87 4.04
C ILE A 172 3.85 -12.91 5.14
N ASP A 173 3.38 -14.10 4.75
CA ASP A 173 2.88 -15.10 5.70
C ASP A 173 3.88 -16.25 5.97
N GLY A 174 5.14 -16.11 5.54
CA GLY A 174 6.24 -16.99 5.95
C GLY A 174 7.05 -17.60 4.81
N GLY A 175 8.30 -17.94 5.11
CA GLY A 175 9.23 -18.53 4.14
C GLY A 175 9.86 -17.50 3.19
N ASN A 176 9.86 -16.23 3.60
CA ASN A 176 10.30 -15.09 2.79
C ASN A 176 11.51 -14.40 3.42
N SER A 177 12.39 -13.86 2.59
CA SER A 177 13.49 -13.01 3.04
C SER A 177 13.78 -11.88 2.06
N ASN A 178 14.42 -10.81 2.54
CA ASN A 178 14.85 -9.69 1.71
C ASN A 178 13.67 -9.04 0.96
N VAL A 179 12.67 -8.57 1.70
CA VAL A 179 11.52 -7.87 1.12
C VAL A 179 11.57 -6.39 1.48
N VAL A 180 11.45 -5.53 0.48
CA VAL A 180 11.41 -4.08 0.64
C VAL A 180 10.04 -3.56 0.24
N ILE A 181 9.35 -2.92 1.17
CA ILE A 181 8.07 -2.23 0.99
C ILE A 181 8.35 -0.74 1.19
N ARG A 182 8.47 0.02 0.10
CA ARG A 182 8.90 1.41 0.13
C ARG A 182 7.97 2.37 -0.60
N HIS A 183 7.65 3.50 0.04
CA HIS A 183 6.93 4.60 -0.62
C HIS A 183 5.63 4.17 -1.32
N ASN A 184 4.89 3.22 -0.73
CA ASN A 184 3.57 2.82 -1.19
C ASN A 184 2.48 3.61 -0.45
N THR A 185 1.31 3.71 -1.05
CA THR A 185 0.06 4.05 -0.35
C THR A 185 -0.78 2.80 -0.23
N VAL A 186 -1.10 2.39 1.00
CA VAL A 186 -1.90 1.20 1.29
C VAL A 186 -3.03 1.55 2.25
N ILE A 187 -4.26 1.45 1.75
CA ILE A 187 -5.46 1.85 2.47
C ILE A 187 -6.36 0.63 2.65
N ASN A 188 -6.45 0.17 3.89
CA ASN A 188 -7.46 -0.79 4.29
C ASN A 188 -8.55 -0.08 5.09
N ALA A 189 -9.64 0.34 4.43
CA ALA A 189 -10.74 1.05 5.07
C ALA A 189 -11.61 0.17 5.99
N HIS A 190 -11.37 -1.15 6.04
CA HIS A 190 -12.08 -2.07 6.90
C HIS A 190 -11.47 -2.13 8.29
N THR A 191 -12.23 -2.66 9.25
CA THR A 191 -11.75 -2.84 10.63
C THR A 191 -10.95 -4.13 10.86
N GLN A 192 -10.50 -4.73 9.76
CA GLN A 192 -9.72 -5.96 9.63
C GLN A 192 -9.08 -5.97 8.23
N THR A 193 -7.99 -6.66 7.96
CA THR A 193 -7.01 -7.19 8.91
C THR A 193 -5.89 -6.17 9.02
N SER A 194 -5.18 -5.86 7.93
CA SER A 194 -4.03 -4.94 7.96
C SER A 194 -3.83 -4.12 6.68
N ALA A 195 -2.98 -3.08 6.76
CA ALA A 195 -2.32 -2.53 5.58
C ALA A 195 -1.08 -3.37 5.22
N VAL A 196 -0.29 -3.78 6.22
CA VAL A 196 0.85 -4.70 6.04
C VAL A 196 0.82 -5.80 7.10
N MET A 197 0.77 -7.06 6.66
CA MET A 197 0.88 -8.26 7.50
C MET A 197 2.24 -8.91 7.31
N ILE A 198 2.91 -9.25 8.42
CA ILE A 198 4.15 -10.02 8.45
C ILE A 198 4.03 -11.08 9.53
N ASP A 199 4.01 -12.36 9.16
CA ASP A 199 4.00 -13.45 10.12
C ASP A 199 4.69 -14.73 9.62
N ASN A 200 4.99 -15.63 10.55
CA ASN A 200 5.73 -16.86 10.29
C ASN A 200 4.84 -18.09 10.07
N TYR A 201 3.63 -17.96 9.52
CA TYR A 201 2.73 -19.11 9.41
C TYR A 201 3.31 -20.24 8.53
N PHE A 202 3.87 -19.89 7.36
CA PHE A 202 4.39 -20.82 6.36
C PHE A 202 5.92 -21.01 6.40
N GLY A 203 6.62 -20.39 7.34
CA GLY A 203 8.07 -20.53 7.46
C GLY A 203 8.73 -19.34 8.14
N PRO A 204 10.06 -19.38 8.34
CA PRO A 204 10.78 -18.27 8.95
C PRO A 204 10.76 -17.05 8.01
N ILE A 205 10.85 -15.86 8.60
CA ILE A 205 10.98 -14.59 7.90
C ILE A 205 12.26 -13.90 8.34
N SER A 206 12.96 -13.27 7.39
CA SER A 206 14.09 -12.41 7.72
C SER A 206 14.23 -11.19 6.81
N ASN A 207 14.78 -10.10 7.33
CA ASN A 207 15.18 -8.92 6.55
C ASN A 207 14.01 -8.30 5.75
N ILE A 208 13.05 -7.73 6.48
CA ILE A 208 11.88 -7.04 5.92
C ILE A 208 11.97 -5.55 6.24
N GLU A 209 11.92 -4.73 5.21
CA GLU A 209 11.94 -3.27 5.32
C GLU A 209 10.58 -2.69 4.93
N VAL A 210 9.95 -1.96 5.85
CA VAL A 210 8.72 -1.21 5.62
C VAL A 210 9.04 0.27 5.84
N ASP A 211 9.47 0.94 4.78
CA ASP A 211 10.06 2.27 4.85
C ASP A 211 9.30 3.34 4.06
N GLY A 212 8.99 4.45 4.71
CA GLY A 212 8.51 5.65 4.02
C GLY A 212 7.18 5.46 3.30
N ASN A 213 6.27 4.63 3.81
CA ASN A 213 4.94 4.37 3.22
C ASN A 213 3.84 5.21 3.87
N LEU A 214 2.74 5.41 3.15
CA LEU A 214 1.45 5.86 3.69
C LEU A 214 0.56 4.64 3.95
N LEU A 215 0.40 4.26 5.21
CA LEU A 215 -0.32 3.05 5.64
C LEU A 215 -1.53 3.42 6.48
N ILE A 216 -2.74 3.08 6.03
CA ILE A 216 -3.98 3.52 6.66
C ILE A 216 -4.90 2.35 6.98
N GLY A 217 -5.43 2.33 8.21
CA GLY A 217 -6.61 1.54 8.57
C GLY A 217 -6.31 0.10 8.99
N GLY A 218 -7.22 -0.83 8.71
CA GLY A 218 -7.18 -2.23 9.20
C GLY A 218 -7.63 -2.41 10.64
N GLY A 219 -7.44 -3.63 11.16
CA GLY A 219 -7.60 -3.94 12.58
C GLY A 219 -6.47 -3.30 13.39
N TYR A 220 -5.24 -3.67 13.08
CA TYR A 220 -4.05 -2.85 13.31
C TYR A 220 -3.49 -2.45 11.94
N THR A 221 -2.87 -1.27 11.84
CA THR A 221 -2.32 -0.82 10.56
C THR A 221 -1.23 -1.77 10.05
N VAL A 222 -0.34 -2.20 10.94
CA VAL A 222 0.72 -3.17 10.62
C VAL A 222 0.79 -4.30 11.64
N TYR A 223 1.25 -5.46 11.19
CA TYR A 223 1.53 -6.61 12.04
C TYR A 223 2.96 -7.09 11.86
N SER A 224 3.54 -7.62 12.94
CA SER A 224 4.78 -8.38 12.89
C SER A 224 4.72 -9.48 13.94
N SER A 225 4.55 -10.73 13.52
CA SER A 225 4.13 -11.81 14.40
C SER A 225 4.95 -13.09 14.22
N ALA A 226 5.75 -13.43 15.22
CA ALA A 226 6.41 -14.73 15.35
C ALA A 226 5.58 -15.73 16.18
N GLN A 227 4.25 -15.62 16.15
CA GLN A 227 3.40 -16.42 17.04
C GLN A 227 3.20 -17.87 16.60
N PHE A 228 3.40 -18.15 15.32
CA PHE A 228 3.17 -19.46 14.71
C PHE A 228 4.42 -20.35 14.78
N ASN A 229 4.27 -21.60 14.34
CA ASN A 229 5.33 -22.62 14.44
C ASN A 229 6.28 -22.64 13.23
N GLY A 230 6.20 -21.69 12.30
CA GLY A 230 7.01 -21.71 11.08
C GLY A 230 8.46 -21.26 11.25
N GLY A 231 8.87 -20.73 12.41
CA GLY A 231 10.26 -20.35 12.68
C GLY A 231 10.39 -18.94 13.24
N ALA A 232 11.56 -18.31 13.12
CA ALA A 232 11.78 -16.96 13.62
C ALA A 232 11.21 -15.88 12.67
N VAL A 233 10.93 -14.68 13.20
CA VAL A 233 10.69 -13.45 12.43
C VAL A 233 11.73 -12.44 12.85
N ASP A 234 12.80 -12.34 12.08
CA ASP A 234 13.99 -11.56 12.43
C ASP A 234 14.25 -10.41 11.45
N GLY A 235 14.85 -9.32 11.91
CA GLY A 235 15.24 -8.22 11.03
C GLY A 235 14.07 -7.52 10.32
N VAL A 236 12.95 -7.34 11.00
CA VAL A 236 11.84 -6.50 10.52
C VAL A 236 12.07 -5.05 10.93
N SER A 237 11.81 -4.11 10.03
CA SER A 237 11.88 -2.67 10.31
C SER A 237 10.65 -1.93 9.77
N PHE A 238 10.13 -1.02 10.58
CA PHE A 238 9.11 -0.04 10.23
C PHE A 238 9.71 1.35 10.44
N THR A 239 10.03 2.04 9.35
CA THR A 239 10.71 3.33 9.42
C THR A 239 10.04 4.40 8.56
N ASN A 240 10.05 5.65 9.02
CA ASN A 240 9.63 6.81 8.24
C ASN A 240 8.17 6.77 7.69
N ASN A 241 7.31 5.91 8.22
CA ASN A 241 5.95 5.73 7.68
C ASN A 241 5.00 6.83 8.17
N ARG A 242 4.07 7.23 7.30
CA ARG A 242 2.85 7.96 7.64
C ARG A 242 1.74 6.96 7.94
N MET A 243 1.16 7.03 9.12
CA MET A 243 0.27 6.00 9.62
C MET A 243 -1.11 6.54 9.96
N GLY A 244 -2.15 5.91 9.45
CA GLY A 244 -3.53 6.06 9.88
C GLY A 244 -3.91 4.89 10.77
N ARG A 245 -4.36 5.19 12.00
CA ARG A 245 -4.62 4.17 13.02
C ARG A 245 -5.74 3.21 12.58
N GLY A 246 -5.46 1.90 12.65
CA GLY A 246 -6.51 0.88 12.56
C GLY A 246 -7.46 0.89 13.76
N LYS A 247 -8.48 0.03 13.75
CA LYS A 247 -9.48 -0.07 14.84
C LYS A 247 -8.85 -0.19 16.22
N TRP A 248 -7.80 -1.00 16.35
CA TRP A 248 -7.15 -1.33 17.60
C TRP A 248 -5.86 -0.54 17.83
N GLY A 249 -5.16 -0.11 16.78
CA GLY A 249 -3.92 0.65 16.91
C GLY A 249 -3.11 0.72 15.61
N TYR A 250 -1.90 1.28 15.70
CA TYR A 250 -0.95 1.28 14.57
C TYR A 250 -0.31 -0.07 14.35
N SER A 251 0.00 -0.82 15.42
CA SER A 251 0.75 -2.07 15.31
C SER A 251 0.22 -3.17 16.23
N SER A 252 0.38 -4.42 15.79
CA SER A 252 0.38 -5.61 16.63
C SER A 252 1.70 -6.35 16.46
N ILE A 253 2.54 -6.35 17.50
CA ILE A 253 3.86 -6.97 17.48
C ILE A 253 3.87 -8.14 18.46
N VAL A 254 4.21 -9.34 17.98
CA VAL A 254 4.11 -10.57 18.77
C VAL A 254 5.38 -11.40 18.63
N LYS A 255 6.02 -11.69 19.77
CA LYS A 255 7.19 -12.59 19.88
C LYS A 255 8.40 -12.22 18.99
N ASN A 256 8.51 -10.97 18.57
CA ASN A 256 9.70 -10.40 17.93
C ASN A 256 9.88 -8.93 18.32
N VAL A 257 10.97 -8.30 17.87
CA VAL A 257 11.29 -6.89 18.18
C VAL A 257 11.71 -6.16 16.91
N PRO A 258 10.76 -5.62 16.11
CA PRO A 258 11.06 -4.84 14.93
C PRO A 258 11.80 -3.54 15.28
N VAL A 259 12.64 -3.06 14.37
CA VAL A 259 13.11 -1.67 14.43
C VAL A 259 11.94 -0.75 14.15
N TRP A 260 11.68 0.21 15.04
CA TRP A 260 10.58 1.17 14.89
C TRP A 260 11.10 2.60 15.07
N ARG A 261 11.18 3.37 13.99
CA ARG A 261 11.74 4.75 14.03
C ARG A 261 11.00 5.69 13.11
N GLU A 262 10.85 6.94 13.53
CA GLU A 262 10.33 8.03 12.70
C GLU A 262 8.97 7.76 12.01
N ASN A 263 8.17 6.84 12.55
CA ASN A 263 6.78 6.67 12.15
C ASN A 263 5.93 7.74 12.83
N VAL A 264 5.05 8.36 12.05
CA VAL A 264 4.18 9.44 12.52
C VAL A 264 2.75 9.24 12.04
N ASP A 265 1.82 9.66 12.86
CA ASP A 265 0.41 9.70 12.53
C ASP A 265 0.17 10.68 11.37
N ASP A 266 -0.53 10.23 10.34
CA ASP A 266 -0.70 10.99 9.09
C ASP A 266 -1.47 12.30 9.33
N ALA A 267 -2.54 12.24 10.13
CA ALA A 267 -3.41 13.38 10.38
C ALA A 267 -2.78 14.42 11.32
N THR A 268 -2.02 13.98 12.33
CA THR A 268 -1.53 14.85 13.41
C THR A 268 -0.03 15.14 13.35
N GLY A 269 0.73 14.37 12.58
CA GLY A 269 2.19 14.43 12.53
C GLY A 269 2.89 13.99 13.83
N ARG A 270 2.14 13.51 14.83
CA ARG A 270 2.69 13.04 16.10
C ARG A 270 3.33 11.66 15.93
N ARG A 271 4.26 11.29 16.81
CA ARG A 271 4.87 9.95 16.80
C ARG A 271 3.78 8.87 16.87
N ALA A 272 3.78 7.96 15.91
CA ALA A 272 3.02 6.73 15.95
C ALA A 272 3.92 5.68 16.62
N GLY A 273 3.72 5.42 17.91
CA GLY A 273 4.51 4.44 18.66
C GLY A 273 4.01 3.01 18.45
N PRO A 274 4.89 2.00 18.56
CA PRO A 274 4.44 0.62 18.59
C PRO A 274 3.66 0.36 19.88
N ARG A 275 2.63 -0.48 19.82
CA ARG A 275 2.03 -1.10 21.00
C ARG A 275 2.75 -2.37 21.38
#